data_AF-A0A7C2TQK2-F1
#
_entry.id   AF-A0A7C2TQK2-F1
#
_cell.length_a   1.000
_cell.length_b   1.000
_cell.length_c   1.000
_cell.angle_alpha   90.00
_cell.angle_beta   90.00
_cell.angle_gamma   90.00
#
_symmetry.space_group_name_H-M   'P 1'
#
loop_
_entity.id
_entity.type
_entity.pdbx_description
1 polymer ?
#
loop_
_entity_poly.entity_id
_entity_poly.type
_entity_poly.pdbx_seq_one_letter_code
_entity_poly.pdbx_strand_id
1 'polypeptide(L)'
;MYLDPDEEKILDGESGTTKQKMMEILVALGKVFGAVGMVAIKSAQVSGASYKTIGEYGLEWLNSLDARVVVPAVLNPIGMDRDRWREMEIRPEFAHKQEEVVRAYERLGVSMECTCTPYYITETEYGDHLAWSESSAVAYANSVIGARTNREGGPSALAAAIVGKTPEYGLHLPGERRPAVVIDAEGVPDDHEIATYGALGFHAGSVVGNRIPIFSGIRPDRDQLKALGAAMAASGAVALFHVEGVTPEAK
;
A
#
# COMPACT_ATOMS: atom_id res chain seq x y z
N MET A 1 12.53 -11.19 16.16
CA MET A 1 11.07 -11.23 15.95
C MET A 1 10.48 -12.25 16.91
N TYR A 2 9.67 -11.76 17.84
CA TYR A 2 8.84 -12.51 18.76
C TYR A 2 7.50 -12.80 18.07
N LEU A 3 7.00 -14.01 18.23
CA LEU A 3 5.66 -14.41 17.78
C LEU A 3 4.84 -14.77 19.00
N ASP A 4 3.56 -14.38 19.02
CA ASP A 4 2.63 -14.86 20.04
C ASP A 4 2.24 -16.33 19.79
N PRO A 5 1.66 -17.03 20.78
CA PRO A 5 1.33 -18.45 20.64
C PRO A 5 0.39 -18.77 19.47
N ASP A 6 -0.47 -17.85 19.04
CA ASP A 6 -1.36 -18.09 17.90
C ASP A 6 -0.62 -17.89 16.57
N GLU A 7 0.33 -16.95 16.52
CA GLU A 7 1.24 -16.77 15.39
C GLU A 7 2.18 -17.97 15.22
N GLU A 8 2.69 -18.54 16.31
CA GLU A 8 3.51 -19.76 16.32
C GLU A 8 2.71 -20.95 15.76
N LYS A 9 1.47 -21.18 16.21
CA LYS A 9 0.59 -22.23 15.66
C LYS A 9 0.34 -22.07 14.17
N ILE A 10 0.18 -20.83 13.68
CA ILE A 10 0.03 -20.58 12.24
C ILE A 10 1.32 -20.97 11.51
N LEU A 11 2.49 -20.58 12.03
CA LEU A 11 3.79 -20.90 11.45
C LEU A 11 4.09 -22.41 11.48
N ASP A 12 3.61 -23.12 12.50
CA ASP A 12 3.74 -24.58 12.63
C ASP A 12 2.75 -25.35 11.74
N GLY A 13 1.84 -24.65 11.07
CA GLY A 13 0.92 -25.22 10.08
C GLY A 13 -0.40 -25.73 10.65
N GLU A 14 -0.68 -25.49 11.94
CA GLU A 14 -1.94 -25.90 12.57
C GLU A 14 -3.17 -25.20 11.96
N SER A 15 -2.97 -24.04 11.31
CA SER A 15 -4.00 -23.28 10.60
C SER A 15 -4.07 -23.55 9.09
N GLY A 16 -3.42 -24.62 8.63
CA GLY A 16 -3.40 -25.04 7.22
C GLY A 16 -2.24 -24.46 6.40
N THR A 17 -1.89 -25.17 5.33
CA THR A 17 -0.68 -24.93 4.53
C THR A 17 -0.60 -23.53 3.92
N THR A 18 -1.73 -22.97 3.48
CA THR A 18 -1.76 -21.62 2.89
C THR A 18 -1.38 -20.57 3.93
N LYS A 19 -2.02 -20.60 5.11
CA LYS A 19 -1.72 -19.66 6.19
C LYS A 19 -0.30 -19.81 6.70
N GLN A 20 0.22 -21.04 6.78
CA GLN A 20 1.61 -21.30 7.10
C GLN A 20 2.56 -20.56 6.15
N LYS A 21 2.41 -20.77 4.84
CA LYS A 21 3.23 -20.09 3.82
C LYS A 21 3.12 -18.57 3.90
N MET A 22 1.92 -18.04 4.17
CA MET A 22 1.74 -16.60 4.35
C MET A 22 2.50 -16.10 5.59
N MET A 23 2.42 -16.81 6.71
CA MET A 23 3.16 -16.47 7.91
C MET A 23 4.68 -16.57 7.70
N GLU A 24 5.18 -17.57 6.98
CA GLU A 24 6.59 -17.69 6.61
C GLU A 24 7.09 -16.45 5.84
N ILE A 25 6.31 -15.96 4.87
CA ILE A 25 6.63 -14.72 4.12
C ILE A 25 6.74 -13.54 5.08
N LEU A 26 5.77 -13.35 5.97
CA LEU A 26 5.75 -12.23 6.91
C LEU A 26 6.89 -12.34 7.92
N VAL A 27 7.17 -13.53 8.47
CA VAL A 27 8.28 -13.76 9.40
C VAL A 27 9.63 -13.51 8.72
N ALA A 28 9.79 -13.92 7.46
CA ALA A 28 11.00 -13.64 6.69
C ALA A 28 11.20 -12.13 6.50
N LEU A 29 10.15 -11.39 6.12
CA LEU A 29 10.20 -9.93 6.00
C LEU A 29 10.50 -9.26 7.34
N GLY A 30 9.84 -9.68 8.41
CA GLY A 30 10.08 -9.17 9.75
C GLY A 30 11.52 -9.37 10.20
N LYS A 31 12.13 -10.54 9.91
CA LYS A 31 13.55 -10.78 10.17
C LYS A 31 14.47 -9.89 9.35
N VAL A 32 14.19 -9.70 8.06
CA VAL A 32 14.99 -8.85 7.16
C VAL A 32 14.98 -7.39 7.62
N PHE A 33 13.83 -6.87 8.04
CA PHE A 33 13.67 -5.47 8.45
C PHE A 33 13.80 -5.24 9.96
N GLY A 34 14.16 -6.27 10.73
CA GLY A 34 14.39 -6.13 12.17
C GLY A 34 13.12 -5.90 13.00
N ALA A 35 11.96 -6.36 12.55
CA ALA A 35 10.71 -6.27 13.30
C ALA A 35 10.82 -7.00 14.65
N VAL A 36 10.34 -6.32 15.70
CA VAL A 36 10.28 -6.92 17.04
C VAL A 36 9.19 -7.97 17.12
N GLY A 37 8.03 -7.71 16.50
CA GLY A 37 6.91 -8.64 16.42
C GLY A 37 6.00 -8.32 15.25
N MET A 38 4.71 -8.66 15.39
CA MET A 38 3.66 -8.40 14.41
C MET A 38 2.66 -7.38 14.97
N VAL A 39 1.95 -6.71 14.08
CA VAL A 39 0.84 -5.80 14.43
C VAL A 39 -0.39 -6.17 13.62
N ALA A 40 -1.56 -6.15 14.27
CA ALA A 40 -2.84 -6.36 13.61
C ALA A 40 -3.11 -5.25 12.60
N ILE A 41 -3.61 -5.62 11.42
CA ILE A 41 -3.96 -4.65 10.38
C ILE A 41 -5.47 -4.46 10.30
N LYS A 42 -5.90 -3.22 10.05
CA LYS A 42 -7.30 -2.86 9.82
C LYS A 42 -7.77 -3.26 8.42
N SER A 43 -6.92 -3.09 7.42
CA SER A 43 -7.20 -3.43 6.03
C SER A 43 -5.93 -3.66 5.21
N ALA A 44 -6.09 -4.27 4.04
CA ALA A 44 -5.03 -4.49 3.08
C ALA A 44 -5.42 -3.94 1.69
N GLN A 45 -4.40 -3.56 0.91
CA GLN A 45 -4.56 -3.30 -0.51
C GLN A 45 -3.50 -4.10 -1.27
N VAL A 46 -3.98 -5.05 -2.06
CA VAL A 46 -3.14 -6.08 -2.68
C VAL A 46 -2.73 -5.64 -4.08
N SER A 47 -1.43 -5.55 -4.33
CA SER A 47 -0.86 -5.38 -5.67
C SER A 47 -0.63 -6.73 -6.36
N GLY A 48 0.01 -6.75 -7.54
CA GLY A 48 0.09 -7.99 -8.34
C GLY A 48 -1.27 -8.35 -8.95
N ALA A 49 -2.10 -7.35 -9.22
CA ALA A 49 -3.43 -7.50 -9.82
C ALA A 49 -3.37 -7.75 -11.34
N SER A 50 -2.26 -7.39 -11.99
CA SER A 50 -2.12 -7.51 -13.44
C SER A 50 -1.40 -8.80 -13.86
N TYR A 51 -1.97 -9.52 -14.83
CA TYR A 51 -1.30 -10.67 -15.46
C TYR A 51 0.04 -10.28 -16.11
N LYS A 52 0.18 -9.04 -16.59
CA LYS A 52 1.44 -8.50 -17.13
C LYS A 52 2.56 -8.49 -16.09
N THR A 53 2.21 -8.36 -14.81
CA THR A 53 3.18 -8.26 -13.70
C THR A 53 3.47 -9.63 -13.11
N ILE A 54 2.44 -10.44 -12.89
CA ILE A 54 2.60 -11.71 -12.16
C ILE A 54 2.89 -12.91 -13.08
N GLY A 55 2.52 -12.80 -14.36
CA GLY A 55 2.69 -13.86 -15.35
C GLY A 55 1.99 -15.17 -14.98
N GLU A 56 2.38 -16.24 -15.68
CA GLU A 56 1.85 -17.59 -15.50
C GLU A 56 2.13 -18.12 -14.08
N TYR A 57 3.36 -18.03 -13.60
CA TYR A 57 3.74 -18.54 -12.28
C TYR A 57 3.05 -17.83 -11.12
N GLY A 58 2.81 -16.52 -11.23
CA GLY A 58 2.05 -15.80 -10.22
C GLY A 58 0.59 -16.21 -10.20
N LEU A 59 -0.02 -16.47 -11.36
CA LEU A 59 -1.37 -16.99 -11.47
C LEU A 59 -1.47 -18.44 -10.94
N GLU A 60 -0.50 -19.31 -11.25
CA GLU A 60 -0.40 -20.66 -10.68
C GLU A 60 -0.28 -20.61 -9.16
N TRP A 61 0.58 -19.72 -8.64
CA TRP A 61 0.73 -19.52 -7.20
C TRP A 61 -0.59 -19.10 -6.56
N LEU A 62 -1.28 -18.09 -7.09
CA LEU A 62 -2.60 -17.67 -6.59
C LEU A 62 -3.64 -18.80 -6.64
N ASN A 63 -3.63 -19.62 -7.69
CA ASN A 63 -4.53 -20.77 -7.82
C ASN A 63 -4.18 -21.91 -6.85
N SER A 64 -2.95 -21.99 -6.36
CA SER A 64 -2.53 -22.98 -5.37
C SER A 64 -2.93 -22.62 -3.93
N LEU A 65 -3.38 -21.39 -3.68
CA LEU A 65 -3.75 -20.91 -2.35
C LEU A 65 -5.17 -21.36 -1.99
N ASP A 66 -5.30 -21.94 -0.80
CA ASP A 66 -6.57 -22.35 -0.18
C ASP A 66 -6.73 -21.65 1.17
N ALA A 67 -7.21 -20.40 1.13
CA ALA A 67 -7.52 -19.57 2.28
C ALA A 67 -8.43 -18.41 1.85
N ARG A 68 -8.97 -17.67 2.83
CA ARG A 68 -9.60 -16.38 2.59
C ARG A 68 -8.95 -15.30 3.44
N VAL A 69 -8.98 -14.07 2.94
CA VAL A 69 -8.59 -12.89 3.72
C VAL A 69 -9.48 -12.75 4.97
N VAL A 70 -8.89 -12.30 6.07
CA VAL A 70 -9.57 -12.14 7.37
C VAL A 70 -9.82 -10.67 7.74
N VAL A 71 -9.32 -9.74 6.92
CA VAL A 71 -9.54 -8.30 7.01
C VAL A 71 -10.06 -7.77 5.67
N PRO A 72 -10.74 -6.60 5.63
CA PRO A 72 -11.08 -5.94 4.38
C PRO A 72 -9.85 -5.79 3.49
N ALA A 73 -9.93 -6.34 2.27
CA ALA A 73 -8.86 -6.32 1.30
C ALA A 73 -9.39 -5.89 -0.06
N VAL A 74 -8.75 -4.91 -0.69
CA VAL A 74 -9.11 -4.39 -2.01
C VAL A 74 -7.99 -4.66 -3.01
N LEU A 75 -8.36 -5.03 -4.23
CA LEU A 75 -7.40 -5.22 -5.32
C LEU A 75 -6.96 -3.87 -5.92
N ASN A 76 -5.68 -3.73 -6.22
CA ASN A 76 -5.11 -2.63 -7.01
C ASN A 76 -5.64 -2.66 -8.47
N PRO A 77 -5.52 -1.58 -9.27
CA PRO A 77 -5.95 -1.62 -10.67
C PRO A 77 -5.34 -2.77 -11.46
N ILE A 78 -6.18 -3.41 -12.26
CA ILE A 78 -5.80 -4.53 -13.11
C ILE A 78 -5.21 -4.04 -14.44
N GLY A 79 -4.63 -4.95 -15.23
CA GLY A 79 -3.90 -4.60 -16.46
C GLY A 79 -4.76 -4.17 -17.66
N MET A 80 -6.08 -4.02 -17.50
CA MET A 80 -7.00 -3.62 -18.55
C MET A 80 -8.34 -3.13 -17.98
N ASP A 81 -9.12 -2.41 -18.78
CA ASP A 81 -10.54 -2.19 -18.47
C ASP A 81 -11.33 -3.50 -18.57
N ARG A 82 -12.23 -3.80 -17.61
CA ARG A 82 -12.97 -5.07 -17.57
C ARG A 82 -13.97 -5.21 -18.72
N ASP A 83 -14.57 -4.10 -19.12
CA ASP A 83 -15.68 -4.08 -20.09
C ASP A 83 -15.20 -3.64 -21.47
N ARG A 84 -14.28 -2.67 -21.51
CA ARG A 84 -13.86 -1.96 -22.72
C ARG A 84 -12.51 -2.40 -23.25
N TRP A 85 -11.92 -3.49 -22.74
CA TRP A 85 -10.61 -3.97 -23.22
C TRP A 85 -10.53 -4.19 -24.74
N ARG A 86 -11.65 -4.55 -25.39
CA ARG A 86 -11.73 -4.70 -26.85
C ARG A 86 -11.55 -3.37 -27.59
N GLU A 87 -12.16 -2.30 -27.07
CA GLU A 87 -12.02 -0.94 -27.62
C GLU A 87 -10.60 -0.40 -27.45
N MET A 88 -9.91 -0.87 -26.40
CA MET A 88 -8.50 -0.58 -26.13
C MET A 88 -7.53 -1.49 -26.89
N GLU A 89 -8.03 -2.30 -27.84
CA GLU A 89 -7.24 -3.21 -28.67
C GLU A 89 -6.40 -4.22 -27.86
N ILE A 90 -6.86 -4.58 -26.66
CA ILE A 90 -6.20 -5.59 -25.83
C ILE A 90 -6.40 -6.97 -26.47
N ARG A 91 -5.32 -7.74 -26.55
CA ARG A 91 -5.35 -9.09 -27.12
C ARG A 91 -6.25 -10.03 -26.30
N PRO A 92 -7.14 -10.83 -26.93
CA PRO A 92 -8.04 -11.73 -26.22
C PRO A 92 -7.35 -12.71 -25.26
N GLU A 93 -6.15 -13.18 -25.60
CA GLU A 93 -5.38 -14.10 -24.76
C GLU A 93 -4.95 -13.44 -23.44
N PHE A 94 -4.55 -12.17 -23.51
CA PHE A 94 -4.22 -11.39 -22.32
C PHE A 94 -5.47 -11.15 -21.48
N ALA A 95 -6.58 -10.78 -22.12
CA ALA A 95 -7.83 -10.52 -21.42
C ALA A 95 -8.34 -11.76 -20.67
N HIS A 96 -8.27 -12.93 -21.30
CA HIS A 96 -8.66 -14.19 -20.65
C HIS A 96 -7.82 -14.46 -19.39
N LYS A 97 -6.50 -14.32 -19.50
CA LYS A 97 -5.58 -14.52 -18.37
C LYS A 97 -5.76 -13.47 -17.28
N GLN A 98 -5.98 -12.22 -17.64
CA GLN A 98 -6.26 -11.16 -16.68
C GLN A 98 -7.55 -11.42 -15.88
N GLU A 99 -8.59 -11.97 -16.52
CA GLU A 99 -9.81 -12.41 -15.84
C GLU A 99 -9.60 -13.65 -14.95
N GLU A 100 -8.69 -14.56 -15.32
CA GLU A 100 -8.28 -15.65 -14.42
C GLU A 100 -7.62 -15.12 -13.15
N VAL A 101 -6.79 -14.07 -13.25
CA VAL A 101 -6.19 -13.39 -12.08
C VAL A 101 -7.26 -12.78 -11.19
N VAL A 102 -8.23 -12.05 -11.76
CA VAL A 102 -9.36 -11.46 -11.01
C VAL A 102 -10.12 -12.53 -10.24
N ARG A 103 -10.51 -13.62 -10.94
CA ARG A 103 -11.19 -14.76 -10.29
C ARG A 103 -10.35 -15.40 -9.18
N ALA A 104 -9.03 -15.46 -9.33
CA ALA A 104 -8.16 -16.01 -8.31
C ALA A 104 -8.21 -15.18 -7.01
N TYR A 105 -8.12 -13.86 -7.11
CA TYR A 105 -8.24 -12.99 -5.94
C TYR A 105 -9.66 -12.98 -5.35
N GLU A 106 -10.70 -13.03 -6.18
CA GLU A 106 -12.10 -13.08 -5.71
C GLU A 106 -12.37 -14.34 -4.86
N ARG A 107 -11.83 -15.51 -5.26
CA ARG A 107 -11.91 -16.74 -4.44
C ARG A 107 -11.27 -16.59 -3.07
N LEU A 108 -10.14 -15.85 -3.00
CA LEU A 108 -9.47 -15.53 -1.74
C LEU A 108 -10.23 -14.49 -0.90
N GLY A 109 -11.37 -13.97 -1.38
CA GLY A 109 -12.20 -13.01 -0.67
C GLY A 109 -11.72 -11.55 -0.76
N VAL A 110 -10.79 -11.25 -1.67
CA VAL A 110 -10.40 -9.88 -1.98
C VAL A 110 -11.52 -9.21 -2.77
N SER A 111 -11.78 -7.94 -2.51
CA SER A 111 -12.79 -7.17 -3.22
C SER A 111 -12.26 -6.57 -4.53
N MET A 112 -13.10 -6.57 -5.57
CA MET A 112 -12.72 -6.36 -6.97
C MET A 112 -13.07 -4.94 -7.48
N GLU A 113 -12.95 -3.93 -6.61
CA GLU A 113 -13.07 -2.52 -6.99
C GLU A 113 -11.89 -2.04 -7.84
N CYS A 114 -10.76 -2.76 -7.80
CA CYS A 114 -9.59 -2.54 -8.67
C CYS A 114 -9.13 -1.07 -8.66
N THR A 115 -8.85 -0.52 -7.47
CA THR A 115 -8.61 0.92 -7.27
C THR A 115 -7.26 1.25 -6.63
N CYS A 116 -6.64 2.32 -7.13
CA CYS A 116 -5.45 2.92 -6.53
C CYS A 116 -5.79 3.87 -5.37
N THR A 117 -7.07 4.18 -5.16
CA THR A 117 -7.55 5.09 -4.12
C THR A 117 -8.45 4.36 -3.11
N PRO A 118 -7.93 3.34 -2.38
CA PRO A 118 -8.73 2.51 -1.48
C PRO A 118 -9.29 3.31 -0.30
N TYR A 119 -8.66 4.42 0.05
CA TYR A 119 -9.09 5.35 1.10
C TYR A 119 -10.44 6.04 0.86
N TYR A 120 -11.04 5.91 -0.33
CA TYR A 120 -12.42 6.38 -0.57
C TYR A 120 -13.48 5.32 -0.27
N ILE A 121 -13.09 4.05 -0.14
CA ILE A 121 -14.03 2.92 0.02
C ILE A 121 -13.74 2.08 1.27
N THR A 122 -12.55 2.22 1.86
CA THR A 122 -12.17 1.57 3.11
C THR A 122 -12.06 2.61 4.20
N GLU A 123 -12.87 2.50 5.25
CA GLU A 123 -12.76 3.35 6.42
C GLU A 123 -11.41 3.12 7.11
N THR A 124 -10.67 4.19 7.35
CA THR A 124 -9.32 4.18 7.90
C THR A 124 -9.13 5.41 8.76
N GLU A 125 -8.59 5.23 9.96
CA GLU A 125 -8.43 6.28 10.96
C GLU A 125 -6.96 6.54 11.29
N TYR A 126 -6.73 7.63 12.01
CA TYR A 126 -5.40 7.96 12.52
C TYR A 126 -4.89 6.83 13.42
N GLY A 127 -3.65 6.38 13.18
CA GLY A 127 -3.00 5.32 13.95
C GLY A 127 -3.36 3.90 13.54
N ASP A 128 -4.33 3.68 12.65
CA ASP A 128 -4.63 2.35 12.11
C ASP A 128 -3.38 1.78 11.42
N HIS A 129 -3.10 0.50 11.66
CA HIS A 129 -2.06 -0.23 10.92
C HIS A 129 -2.68 -0.89 9.69
N LEU A 130 -2.03 -0.78 8.54
CA LEU A 130 -2.53 -1.29 7.25
C LEU A 130 -1.43 -2.09 6.53
N ALA A 131 -1.83 -2.86 5.53
CA ALA A 131 -0.91 -3.50 4.59
C ALA A 131 -1.24 -3.08 3.14
N TRP A 132 -0.91 -1.84 2.80
CA TRP A 132 -1.24 -1.27 1.47
C TRP A 132 -0.04 -1.26 0.54
N SER A 133 -0.27 -1.61 -0.73
CA SER A 133 0.79 -1.72 -1.74
C SER A 133 0.92 -0.51 -2.67
N GLU A 134 -0.17 0.19 -2.98
CA GLU A 134 -0.15 1.29 -3.95
C GLU A 134 0.66 2.46 -3.41
N SER A 135 1.68 2.87 -4.17
CA SER A 135 2.64 3.90 -3.75
C SER A 135 1.97 5.23 -3.35
N SER A 136 0.98 5.68 -4.12
CA SER A 136 0.23 6.90 -3.84
C SER A 136 -0.74 6.75 -2.66
N ALA A 137 -1.40 5.58 -2.53
CA ALA A 137 -2.27 5.28 -1.41
C ALA A 137 -1.50 5.17 -0.09
N VAL A 138 -0.28 4.62 -0.12
CA VAL A 138 0.63 4.55 1.02
C VAL A 138 0.99 5.96 1.50
N ALA A 139 1.38 6.85 0.58
CA ALA A 139 1.65 8.25 0.92
C ALA A 139 0.42 8.96 1.50
N TYR A 140 -0.77 8.72 0.92
CA TYR A 140 -2.01 9.29 1.42
C TYR A 140 -2.39 8.77 2.82
N ALA A 141 -2.30 7.45 3.03
CA ALA A 141 -2.59 6.81 4.31
C ALA A 141 -1.67 7.36 5.42
N ASN A 142 -0.37 7.42 5.14
CA ASN A 142 0.60 7.89 6.12
C ASN A 142 0.47 9.40 6.40
N SER A 143 0.39 10.24 5.37
CA SER A 143 0.48 11.70 5.55
C SER A 143 -0.87 12.39 5.77
N VAL A 144 -1.93 11.95 5.09
CA VAL A 144 -3.23 12.65 5.08
C VAL A 144 -4.16 12.09 6.14
N ILE A 145 -4.16 10.76 6.32
CA ILE A 145 -4.97 10.08 7.34
C ILE A 145 -4.19 9.99 8.66
N GLY A 146 -2.87 9.76 8.60
CA GLY A 146 -2.07 9.42 9.77
C GLY A 146 -2.17 7.94 10.16
N ALA A 147 -2.63 7.10 9.24
CA ALA A 147 -2.52 5.65 9.36
C ALA A 147 -1.06 5.21 9.15
N ARG A 148 -0.79 3.93 9.35
CA ARG A 148 0.57 3.37 9.40
C ARG A 148 0.67 2.18 8.46
N THR A 149 1.41 2.37 7.37
CA THR A 149 1.69 1.30 6.42
C THR A 149 3.08 1.49 5.82
N ASN A 150 3.81 0.39 5.68
CA ASN A 150 4.94 0.35 4.78
C ASN A 150 4.43 0.29 3.32
N ARG A 151 5.36 0.39 2.37
CA ARG A 151 5.07 0.08 0.97
C ARG A 151 5.15 -1.44 0.80
N GLU A 152 4.01 -2.10 0.94
CA GLU A 152 3.94 -3.57 0.85
C GLU A 152 4.13 -4.07 -0.59
N GLY A 153 4.74 -5.25 -0.73
CA GLY A 153 4.76 -5.98 -1.99
C GLY A 153 3.46 -6.76 -2.18
N GLY A 154 3.14 -7.17 -3.42
CA GLY A 154 1.93 -7.94 -3.72
C GLY A 154 1.76 -9.19 -2.86
N PRO A 155 2.78 -10.08 -2.79
CA PRO A 155 2.73 -11.25 -1.92
C PRO A 155 2.63 -10.93 -0.42
N SER A 156 3.29 -9.87 0.06
CA SER A 156 3.28 -9.51 1.49
C SER A 156 1.94 -8.90 1.91
N ALA A 157 1.34 -8.04 1.09
CA ALA A 157 0.01 -7.50 1.33
C ALA A 157 -1.07 -8.59 1.35
N LEU A 158 -1.01 -9.56 0.42
CA LEU A 158 -1.92 -10.70 0.42
C LEU A 158 -1.70 -11.60 1.66
N ALA A 159 -0.44 -11.88 2.01
CA ALA A 159 -0.11 -12.65 3.20
C ALA A 159 -0.66 -11.97 4.46
N ALA A 160 -0.46 -10.66 4.59
CA ALA A 160 -0.96 -9.88 5.70
C ALA A 160 -2.49 -9.87 5.75
N ALA A 161 -3.17 -9.82 4.59
CA ALA A 161 -4.63 -9.91 4.52
C ALA A 161 -5.19 -11.28 4.96
N ILE A 162 -4.49 -12.38 4.64
CA ILE A 162 -4.85 -13.75 5.02
C ILE A 162 -4.56 -14.04 6.50
N VAL A 163 -3.46 -13.50 7.03
CA VAL A 163 -3.06 -13.68 8.44
C VAL A 163 -3.77 -12.69 9.36
N GLY A 164 -4.11 -11.49 8.87
CA GLY A 164 -4.68 -10.37 9.64
C GLY A 164 -3.65 -9.53 10.38
N LYS A 165 -2.35 -9.75 10.12
CA LYS A 165 -1.23 -9.06 10.77
C LYS A 165 -0.10 -8.81 9.78
N THR A 166 0.73 -7.80 10.04
CA THR A 166 1.97 -7.52 9.29
C THR A 166 3.13 -7.33 10.28
N PRO A 167 4.40 -7.57 9.90
CA PRO A 167 5.53 -7.31 10.78
C PRO A 167 5.61 -5.83 11.18
N GLU A 168 5.85 -5.57 12.46
CA GLU A 168 5.93 -4.22 13.02
C GLU A 168 7.34 -3.63 12.82
N TYR A 169 7.54 -2.96 11.69
CA TYR A 169 8.78 -2.26 11.34
C TYR A 169 8.50 -1.01 10.52
N GLY A 170 9.54 -0.20 10.30
CA GLY A 170 9.48 0.97 9.42
C GLY A 170 8.37 1.92 9.85
N LEU A 171 7.50 2.31 8.91
CA LEU A 171 6.45 3.31 9.14
C LEU A 171 5.33 2.85 10.08
N HIS A 172 5.34 1.60 10.55
CA HIS A 172 4.52 1.17 11.68
C HIS A 172 5.01 1.72 13.03
N LEU A 173 6.29 2.08 13.12
CA LEU A 173 6.92 2.57 14.35
C LEU A 173 6.90 4.10 14.39
N PRO A 174 6.35 4.74 15.45
CA PRO A 174 6.32 6.20 15.56
C PRO A 174 7.70 6.87 15.46
N GLY A 175 8.77 6.19 15.91
CA GLY A 175 10.14 6.70 15.84
C GLY A 175 10.69 6.86 14.42
N GLU A 176 10.25 6.01 13.49
CA GLU A 176 10.73 5.94 12.10
C GLU A 176 9.97 6.90 11.17
N ARG A 177 9.03 7.67 11.70
CA ARG A 177 8.16 8.59 10.94
C ARG A 177 8.64 10.05 10.97
N ARG A 178 9.80 10.29 11.59
CA ARG A 178 10.36 11.64 11.76
C ARG A 178 10.86 12.21 10.42
N PRO A 179 10.64 13.50 10.15
CA PRO A 179 11.16 14.12 8.95
C PRO A 179 12.69 14.15 8.97
N ALA A 180 13.28 13.94 7.79
CA ALA A 180 14.72 13.97 7.54
C ALA A 180 15.15 15.15 6.67
N VAL A 181 14.20 15.82 6.00
CA VAL A 181 14.44 16.95 5.11
C VAL A 181 13.38 18.03 5.35
N VAL A 182 13.79 19.28 5.46
CA VAL A 182 12.89 20.44 5.48
C VAL A 182 12.81 21.01 4.08
N ILE A 183 11.59 21.22 3.58
CA ILE A 183 11.32 21.90 2.32
C ILE A 183 10.57 23.18 2.64
N ASP A 184 11.28 24.29 2.50
CA ASP A 184 10.65 25.60 2.56
C ASP A 184 9.98 25.89 1.21
N ALA A 185 8.65 25.94 1.22
CA ALA A 185 7.83 26.22 0.06
C ALA A 185 7.29 27.67 0.07
N GLU A 186 7.90 28.58 0.85
CA GLU A 186 7.65 30.01 0.76
C GLU A 186 7.95 30.51 -0.67
N GLY A 187 6.89 30.83 -1.42
CA GLY A 187 6.98 31.28 -2.81
C GLY A 187 6.34 30.34 -3.84
N VAL A 188 5.84 29.17 -3.42
CA VAL A 188 4.90 28.41 -4.26
C VAL A 188 3.64 29.25 -4.45
N PRO A 189 3.14 29.42 -5.70
CA PRO A 189 1.92 30.19 -5.94
C PRO A 189 0.75 29.66 -5.12
N ASP A 190 0.06 30.55 -4.41
CA ASP A 190 -1.20 30.23 -3.71
C ASP A 190 -2.39 30.35 -4.67
N ASP A 191 -2.27 29.68 -5.82
CA ASP A 191 -3.32 29.62 -6.84
C ASP A 191 -4.38 28.54 -6.50
N HIS A 192 -4.13 27.76 -5.44
CA HIS A 192 -4.92 26.61 -5.02
C HIS A 192 -5.10 25.53 -6.10
N GLU A 193 -4.27 25.51 -7.14
CA GLU A 193 -4.38 24.54 -8.23
C GLU A 193 -3.76 23.20 -7.82
N ILE A 194 -4.50 22.10 -8.06
CA ILE A 194 -4.01 20.74 -7.81
C ILE A 194 -2.71 20.46 -8.58
N ALA A 195 -2.58 21.05 -9.78
CA ALA A 195 -1.40 20.92 -10.62
C ALA A 195 -0.14 21.52 -9.98
N THR A 196 -0.27 22.63 -9.24
CA THR A 196 0.84 23.29 -8.54
C THR A 196 1.42 22.37 -7.47
N TYR A 197 0.56 21.72 -6.67
CA TYR A 197 0.98 20.75 -5.67
C TYR A 197 1.54 19.46 -6.27
N GLY A 198 1.00 19.01 -7.41
CA GLY A 198 1.57 17.90 -8.18
C GLY A 198 2.98 18.20 -8.69
N ALA A 199 3.21 19.41 -9.23
CA ALA A 199 4.53 19.85 -9.71
C ALA A 199 5.54 19.98 -8.54
N LEU A 200 5.11 20.58 -7.43
CA LEU A 200 5.92 20.65 -6.20
C LEU A 200 6.29 19.25 -5.72
N GLY A 201 5.32 18.33 -5.68
CA GLY A 201 5.56 16.95 -5.24
C GLY A 201 6.51 16.19 -6.15
N PHE A 202 6.38 16.35 -7.46
CA PHE A 202 7.30 15.73 -8.42
C PHE A 202 8.73 16.23 -8.22
N HIS A 203 8.90 17.55 -8.09
CA HIS A 203 10.23 18.13 -7.86
C HIS A 203 10.80 17.69 -6.51
N ALA A 204 10.03 17.81 -5.43
CA ALA A 204 10.43 17.41 -4.09
C ALA A 204 10.85 15.94 -4.05
N GLY A 205 10.05 15.04 -4.61
CA GLY A 205 10.36 13.61 -4.65
C GLY A 205 11.67 13.31 -5.38
N SER A 206 11.92 13.96 -6.51
CA SER A 206 13.19 13.81 -7.25
C SER A 206 14.43 14.24 -6.47
N VAL A 207 14.28 15.18 -5.52
CA VAL A 207 15.37 15.70 -4.69
C VAL A 207 15.55 14.88 -3.41
N VAL A 208 14.45 14.54 -2.73
CA VAL A 208 14.50 13.88 -1.42
C VAL A 208 14.68 12.36 -1.52
N GLY A 209 14.34 11.75 -2.66
CA GLY A 209 14.32 10.30 -2.79
C GLY A 209 13.34 9.70 -1.79
N ASN A 210 13.74 8.64 -1.07
CA ASN A 210 12.87 7.93 -0.12
C ASN A 210 12.87 8.52 1.30
N ARG A 211 13.54 9.66 1.52
CA ARG A 211 13.54 10.37 2.82
C ARG A 211 12.18 11.02 3.06
N ILE A 212 11.81 11.20 4.33
CA ILE A 212 10.56 11.84 4.75
C ILE A 212 10.75 13.37 4.77
N PRO A 213 10.10 14.15 3.89
CA PRO A 213 10.15 15.60 3.95
C PRO A 213 9.10 16.16 4.92
N ILE A 214 9.38 17.34 5.49
CA ILE A 214 8.38 18.25 6.07
C ILE A 214 8.35 19.54 5.26
N PHE A 215 7.15 19.98 4.88
CA PHE A 215 6.92 21.22 4.15
C PHE A 215 6.45 22.33 5.09
N SER A 216 7.01 23.53 4.91
CA SER A 216 6.54 24.79 5.50
C SER A 216 6.06 25.74 4.39
N GLY A 217 5.30 26.78 4.74
CA GLY A 217 4.91 27.84 3.80
C GLY A 217 3.71 27.52 2.88
N ILE A 218 3.05 26.36 3.05
CA ILE A 218 1.88 25.95 2.28
C ILE A 218 0.74 25.48 3.19
N ARG A 219 -0.52 25.58 2.72
CA ARG A 219 -1.71 25.08 3.42
C ARG A 219 -2.65 24.28 2.50
N PRO A 220 -2.21 23.10 2.03
CA PRO A 220 -3.00 22.30 1.10
C PRO A 220 -4.25 21.71 1.74
N ASP A 221 -5.32 21.58 0.95
CA ASP A 221 -6.46 20.73 1.27
C ASP A 221 -6.16 19.24 0.99
N ARG A 222 -7.16 18.38 1.19
CA ARG A 222 -7.02 16.92 1.00
C ARG A 222 -6.69 16.51 -0.43
N ASP A 223 -7.21 17.19 -1.44
CA ASP A 223 -6.97 16.83 -2.85
C ASP A 223 -5.61 17.33 -3.32
N GLN A 224 -5.17 18.48 -2.82
CA GLN A 224 -3.83 19.00 -3.02
C GLN A 224 -2.78 18.12 -2.34
N LEU A 225 -3.02 17.67 -1.10
CA LEU A 225 -2.16 16.69 -0.41
C LEU A 225 -2.07 15.36 -1.17
N LYS A 226 -3.18 14.90 -1.76
CA LYS A 226 -3.22 13.71 -2.61
C LYS A 226 -2.31 13.87 -3.82
N ALA A 227 -2.39 15.00 -4.54
CA ALA A 227 -1.53 15.27 -5.69
C ALA A 227 -0.05 15.39 -5.30
N LEU A 228 0.24 16.11 -4.21
CA LEU A 228 1.58 16.26 -3.65
C LEU A 228 2.21 14.90 -3.32
N GLY A 229 1.48 14.07 -2.56
CA GLY A 229 1.92 12.74 -2.15
C GLY A 229 2.09 11.77 -3.32
N ALA A 230 1.13 11.72 -4.24
CA ALA A 230 1.19 10.85 -5.40
C ALA A 230 2.39 11.17 -6.30
N ALA A 231 2.65 12.45 -6.55
CA ALA A 231 3.79 12.88 -7.35
C ALA A 231 5.14 12.58 -6.68
N MET A 232 5.26 12.77 -5.36
CA MET A 232 6.46 12.38 -4.60
C MET A 232 6.67 10.86 -4.57
N ALA A 233 5.59 10.09 -4.41
CA ALA A 233 5.66 8.63 -4.43
C ALA A 233 6.19 8.10 -5.76
N ALA A 234 5.77 8.71 -6.88
CA ALA A 234 6.20 8.35 -8.24
C ALA A 234 7.65 8.78 -8.56
N SER A 235 8.06 9.98 -8.15
CA SER A 235 9.37 10.56 -8.50
C SER A 235 10.49 10.20 -7.54
N GLY A 236 10.17 9.97 -6.25
CA GLY A 236 11.17 9.76 -5.19
C GLY A 236 11.00 8.47 -4.38
N ALA A 237 9.91 7.72 -4.56
CA ALA A 237 9.54 6.64 -3.65
C ALA A 237 9.25 7.10 -2.21
N VAL A 238 8.84 8.36 -2.02
CA VAL A 238 8.38 8.89 -0.72
C VAL A 238 7.10 8.15 -0.30
N ALA A 239 7.11 7.61 0.92
CA ALA A 239 5.98 6.86 1.50
C ALA A 239 5.26 7.61 2.63
N LEU A 240 5.87 8.68 3.15
CA LEU A 240 5.33 9.57 4.17
C LEU A 240 5.96 10.96 3.97
N PHE A 241 5.17 12.00 4.20
CA PHE A 241 5.58 13.39 4.22
C PHE A 241 4.74 14.15 5.24
N HIS A 242 5.25 15.29 5.70
CA HIS A 242 4.54 16.15 6.65
C HIS A 242 4.33 17.53 6.04
N VAL A 243 3.25 18.20 6.42
CA VAL A 243 3.04 19.63 6.15
C VAL A 243 2.71 20.29 7.49
N GLU A 244 3.56 21.23 7.89
CA GLU A 244 3.48 21.89 9.19
C GLU A 244 2.10 22.54 9.42
N GLY A 245 1.48 22.23 10.56
CA GLY A 245 0.14 22.72 10.91
C GLY A 245 -1.02 22.12 10.10
N VAL A 246 -0.76 21.13 9.23
CA VAL A 246 -1.75 20.55 8.32
C VAL A 246 -1.87 19.03 8.45
N THR A 247 -0.77 18.27 8.29
CA THR A 247 -0.82 16.80 8.37
C THR A 247 -0.93 16.34 9.84
N PRO A 248 -1.66 15.25 10.16
CA PRO A 248 -1.98 14.88 11.54
C PRO A 248 -0.79 14.77 12.51
N GLU A 249 0.36 14.28 12.05
CA GLU A 249 1.57 14.10 12.87
C GLU A 249 2.44 15.37 12.99
N ALA A 250 2.05 16.46 12.32
CA ALA A 250 2.73 17.75 12.32
C ALA A 250 1.77 18.92 12.63
N LYS A 251 0.61 18.63 13.23
CA LYS A 251 -0.34 19.64 13.72
C LYS A 251 0.04 20.19 15.09
#